data_AF-A0A3L7Y436-F1
#
_entry.id   AF-A0A3L7Y436-F1
#
_cell.length_a   1.000
_cell.length_b   1.000
_cell.length_c   1.000
_cell.angle_alpha   90.00
_cell.angle_beta   90.00
_cell.angle_gamma   90.00
#
_symmetry.space_group_name_H-M   'P 1'
#
loop_
_entity.id
_entity.type
_entity.pdbx_description
1 polymer ?
#
loop_
_entity_poly.entity_id
_entity_poly.type
_entity_poly.pdbx_seq_one_letter_code
_entity_poly.pdbx_strand_id
1 'polypeptide(L)'
;MEADDTQPRFEIMPVAIIVLALATALIHIYLAVPNTMVAFYLNGAGYIALLIALYWKRLARWQRLARIGLIGYTLLTIVLWVLIGEQTQIAYLDKLIEVLLVLALLWEWRTAMQTASTQDSVQ
;
A
#
# COMPACT_ATOMS: atom_id res chain seq x y z
N MET A 1 -38.06 9.41 -13.96
CA MET A 1 -37.14 10.55 -13.79
C MET A 1 -36.02 10.01 -12.91
N GLU A 2 -35.09 9.29 -13.55
CA GLU A 2 -33.87 8.76 -12.92
C GLU A 2 -33.08 9.96 -12.39
N ALA A 3 -32.91 10.05 -11.07
CA ALA A 3 -31.85 10.87 -10.52
C ALA A 3 -30.55 10.09 -10.79
N ASP A 4 -29.76 10.61 -11.73
CA ASP A 4 -28.36 10.24 -11.94
C ASP A 4 -27.63 10.42 -10.61
N ASP A 5 -27.39 9.30 -9.92
CA ASP A 5 -26.71 9.25 -8.62
C ASP A 5 -25.19 9.34 -8.85
N THR A 6 -24.74 10.46 -9.44
CA THR A 6 -23.31 10.78 -9.62
C THR A 6 -22.73 11.39 -8.36
N GLN A 7 -22.90 10.71 -7.23
CA GLN A 7 -22.02 10.96 -6.08
C GLN A 7 -20.66 10.35 -6.39
N PRO A 8 -19.54 11.12 -6.39
CA PRO A 8 -18.22 10.54 -6.41
C PRO A 8 -18.11 9.71 -5.13
N ARG A 9 -18.33 8.41 -5.24
CA ARG A 9 -18.18 7.49 -4.12
C ARG A 9 -16.70 7.50 -3.78
N PHE A 10 -16.29 8.37 -2.86
CA PHE A 10 -14.93 8.40 -2.36
C PHE A 10 -14.66 7.02 -1.80
N GLU A 11 -13.89 6.23 -2.55
CA GLU A 11 -13.54 4.89 -2.13
C GLU A 11 -12.55 5.05 -0.98
N ILE A 12 -13.06 4.93 0.25
CA ILE A 12 -12.32 5.14 1.50
C ILE A 12 -11.06 4.26 1.54
N MET A 13 -11.16 3.05 0.98
CA MET A 13 -10.09 2.06 1.00
C MET A 13 -8.87 2.46 0.14
N PRO A 14 -9.01 2.84 -1.15
CA PRO A 14 -7.92 3.42 -1.92
C PRO A 14 -7.25 4.63 -1.25
N VAL A 15 -8.03 5.53 -0.66
CA VAL A 15 -7.49 6.69 0.06
C VAL A 15 -6.66 6.23 1.26
N ALA A 16 -7.17 5.27 2.05
CA ALA A 16 -6.43 4.70 3.18
C ALA A 16 -5.11 4.05 2.73
N ILE A 17 -5.12 3.26 1.66
CA ILE A 17 -3.90 2.63 1.10
C ILE A 17 -2.88 3.69 0.68
N ILE A 18 -3.31 4.74 -0.01
CA ILE A 18 -2.44 5.84 -0.43
C ILE A 18 -1.83 6.53 0.78
N VAL A 19 -2.64 6.89 1.79
CA VAL A 19 -2.16 7.57 2.99
C VAL A 19 -1.18 6.71 3.77
N LEU A 20 -1.49 5.43 3.99
CA LEU A 20 -0.61 4.51 4.72
C LEU A 20 0.72 4.31 3.98
N ALA A 21 0.69 4.05 2.67
CA ALA A 21 1.90 3.85 1.88
C ALA A 21 2.78 5.11 1.83
N LEU A 22 2.17 6.30 1.70
CA LEU A 22 2.91 7.56 1.73
C LEU A 22 3.48 7.85 3.12
N ALA A 23 2.73 7.57 4.19
CA ALA A 23 3.23 7.71 5.56
C ALA A 23 4.46 6.83 5.80
N THR A 24 4.40 5.55 5.43
CA THR A 24 5.54 4.63 5.50
C THR A 24 6.72 5.13 4.66
N ALA A 25 6.49 5.59 3.42
CA ALA A 25 7.56 6.10 2.57
C ALA A 25 8.27 7.32 3.18
N LEU A 26 7.50 8.25 3.74
CA LEU A 26 8.03 9.43 4.41
C LEU A 26 8.82 9.09 5.67
N ILE A 27 8.35 8.13 6.48
CA ILE A 27 9.09 7.67 7.66
C ILE A 27 10.42 7.04 7.25
N HIS A 28 10.45 6.22 6.20
CA HIS A 28 11.71 5.65 5.70
C HIS A 28 12.68 6.72 5.22
N ILE A 29 12.20 7.72 4.47
CA ILE A 29 13.04 8.86 4.04
C ILE A 29 13.54 9.66 5.25
N TYR A 30 12.69 9.89 6.25
CA TYR A 30 13.06 10.57 7.49
C TYR A 30 14.15 9.82 8.26
N LEU A 31 14.03 8.49 8.40
CA LEU A 31 15.04 7.64 9.03
C LEU A 31 16.32 7.50 8.20
N ALA A 32 16.27 7.74 6.89
CA ALA A 32 17.43 7.69 6.00
C ALA A 32 18.42 8.83 6.24
N VAL A 33 17.93 10.03 6.63
CA VAL A 33 18.75 11.22 6.84
C VAL A 33 19.77 11.06 7.98
N PRO A 34 19.38 10.72 9.22
CA PRO A 34 20.33 10.60 10.33
C PRO A 34 21.26 9.39 10.18
N ASN A 35 20.79 8.30 9.56
CA ASN A 35 21.57 7.08 9.42
C ASN A 35 22.44 7.05 8.15
N THR A 36 22.27 8.02 7.23
CA THR A 36 22.92 8.07 5.90
C THR A 36 22.81 6.76 5.10
N MET A 37 21.76 5.98 5.36
CA MET A 37 21.60 4.66 4.79
C MET A 37 20.82 4.73 3.47
N VAL A 38 21.52 4.47 2.37
CA VAL A 38 20.94 4.41 1.01
C VAL A 38 19.76 3.43 0.96
N ALA A 39 19.81 2.33 1.72
CA ALA A 39 18.73 1.36 1.80
C ALA A 39 17.38 1.95 2.25
N PHE A 40 17.38 2.93 3.16
CA PHE A 40 16.13 3.58 3.61
C PHE A 40 15.56 4.51 2.54
N TYR A 41 16.41 5.22 1.79
CA TYR A 41 15.96 6.00 0.63
C TYR A 41 15.35 5.11 -0.45
N LEU A 42 15.99 3.97 -0.74
CA LEU A 42 15.46 2.98 -1.68
C LEU A 42 14.13 2.40 -1.19
N ASN A 43 13.96 2.23 0.12
CA ASN A 43 12.68 1.82 0.70
C ASN A 43 11.56 2.82 0.44
N GLY A 44 11.77 4.10 0.81
CA GLY A 44 10.78 5.14 0.54
C GLY A 44 10.44 5.26 -0.95
N ALA A 45 11.46 5.22 -1.81
CA ALA A 45 11.28 5.26 -3.27
C ALA A 45 10.51 4.03 -3.80
N GLY A 46 10.78 2.83 -3.26
CA GLY A 46 10.09 1.59 -3.61
C GLY A 46 8.59 1.67 -3.32
N TYR A 47 8.21 2.16 -2.14
CA TYR A 47 6.81 2.38 -1.79
C TYR A 47 6.12 3.35 -2.76
N ILE A 48 6.75 4.50 -3.04
CA ILE A 48 6.19 5.50 -3.96
C ILE A 48 6.03 4.91 -5.37
N ALA A 49 7.05 4.22 -5.88
CA ALA A 49 7.03 3.63 -7.21
C ALA A 49 5.93 2.57 -7.36
N LEU A 50 5.79 1.68 -6.37
CA LEU A 50 4.75 0.66 -6.35
C LEU A 50 3.35 1.26 -6.18
N LEU A 51 3.21 2.31 -5.37
CA LEU A 51 1.95 3.02 -5.20
C LEU A 51 1.50 3.71 -6.50
N ILE A 52 2.44 4.37 -7.19
CA ILE A 52 2.19 4.95 -8.52
C ILE A 52 1.76 3.84 -9.48
N ALA A 53 2.50 2.72 -9.52
CA ALA A 53 2.16 1.61 -10.40
C ALA A 53 0.78 0.99 -10.12
N LEU A 54 0.31 1.04 -8.86
CA LEU A 54 -0.98 0.52 -8.44
C LEU A 54 -2.16 1.37 -8.94
N TYR A 55 -2.04 2.71 -8.93
CA TYR A 55 -3.16 3.61 -9.28
C TYR A 55 -3.05 4.26 -10.66
N TRP A 56 -1.90 4.21 -11.32
CA TRP A 56 -1.72 4.82 -12.62
C TRP A 56 -2.38 4.00 -13.75
N LYS A 57 -3.39 4.57 -14.42
CA LYS A 57 -4.19 3.89 -15.46
C LYS A 57 -3.36 3.33 -16.63
N ARG A 58 -2.30 4.04 -17.06
CA ARG A 58 -1.35 3.56 -18.09
C ARG A 58 -0.63 2.25 -17.71
N LEU A 59 -0.60 1.91 -16.43
CA LEU A 59 -0.01 0.68 -15.89
C LEU A 59 -1.07 -0.36 -15.52
N ALA A 60 -2.31 -0.26 -16.02
CA ALA A 60 -3.42 -1.19 -15.71
C ALA A 60 -3.01 -2.68 -15.75
N ARG A 61 -2.24 -3.10 -16.76
CA ARG A 61 -1.73 -4.48 -16.88
C ARG A 61 -0.82 -4.92 -15.73
N TRP A 62 -0.12 -3.96 -15.10
CA TRP A 62 0.83 -4.19 -14.02
C TRP A 62 0.21 -3.96 -12.63
N GLN A 63 -0.99 -3.40 -12.51
CA GLN A 63 -1.58 -3.05 -11.21
C GLN A 63 -1.72 -4.26 -10.29
N ARG A 64 -2.07 -5.43 -10.84
CA ARG A 64 -2.10 -6.69 -10.06
C ARG A 64 -0.72 -7.05 -9.51
N LEU A 65 0.32 -6.93 -10.33
CA LEU A 65 1.70 -7.18 -9.92
C LEU A 65 2.21 -6.12 -8.94
N ALA A 66 1.83 -4.86 -9.13
CA ALA A 66 2.14 -3.76 -8.21
C ALA A 66 1.49 -3.99 -6.84
N ARG A 67 0.25 -4.49 -6.79
CA ARG A 67 -0.43 -4.85 -5.54
C ARG A 67 0.29 -5.97 -4.80
N ILE A 68 0.56 -7.08 -5.49
CA ILE A 68 1.30 -8.22 -4.91
C ILE A 68 2.70 -7.77 -4.48
N GLY A 69 3.35 -6.95 -5.31
CA GLY A 69 4.64 -6.34 -5.04
C GLY A 69 4.62 -5.48 -3.79
N LEU A 70 3.63 -4.59 -3.63
CA LEU A 70 3.48 -3.73 -2.47
C LEU A 70 3.25 -4.53 -1.19
N ILE A 71 2.41 -5.58 -1.24
CA ILE A 71 2.22 -6.50 -0.12
C ILE A 71 3.54 -7.19 0.24
N GLY A 72 4.18 -7.85 -0.73
CA GLY A 72 5.42 -8.60 -0.50
C GLY A 72 6.57 -7.71 -0.03
N TYR A 73 6.66 -6.51 -0.57
CA TYR A 73 7.64 -5.50 -0.19
C TYR A 73 7.44 -5.04 1.26
N THR A 74 6.21 -4.74 1.65
CA THR A 74 5.87 -4.34 3.02
C THR A 74 6.13 -5.47 4.02
N LEU A 75 5.84 -6.72 3.65
CA LEU A 75 6.18 -7.87 4.50
C LEU A 75 7.70 -8.03 4.64
N LEU A 76 8.45 -7.81 3.55
CA LEU A 76 9.91 -7.88 3.58
C LEU A 76 10.51 -6.79 4.49
N THR A 77 10.00 -5.56 4.47
CA THR A 77 10.50 -4.50 5.36
C THR A 77 10.23 -4.80 6.83
N ILE A 78 9.07 -5.39 7.16
CA ILE A 78 8.78 -5.87 8.52
C ILE A 78 9.77 -6.96 8.94
N VAL A 79 9.99 -7.98 8.10
CA VAL A 79 10.90 -9.08 8.41
C VAL A 79 12.34 -8.58 8.59
N LEU A 80 12.84 -7.75 7.68
CA LEU A 80 14.18 -7.18 7.78
C LEU A 80 14.33 -6.34 9.05
N TRP A 81 13.32 -5.57 9.43
CA TRP A 81 13.36 -4.82 10.67
C TRP A 81 13.40 -5.72 11.91
N VAL A 82 12.65 -6.83 11.94
CA VAL A 82 12.72 -7.78 13.06
C VAL A 82 14.13 -8.38 13.19
N LEU A 83 14.80 -8.65 12.07
CA LEU A 83 16.11 -9.31 12.06
C LEU A 83 17.27 -8.37 12.37
N ILE A 84 17.27 -7.16 11.80
CA ILE A 84 18.43 -6.25 11.84
C ILE A 84 18.05 -4.79 12.12
N GLY A 85 16.78 -4.49 12.37
CA GLY A 85 16.27 -3.12 12.54
C GLY A 85 16.37 -2.60 13.97
N GLU A 86 16.59 -1.30 14.09
CA GLU A 86 16.59 -0.62 15.38
C GLU A 86 15.18 -0.59 16.01
N GLN A 87 15.13 -0.83 17.31
CA GLN A 87 13.90 -0.97 18.10
C GLN A 87 13.51 0.37 18.75
N THR A 88 13.32 1.40 17.92
CA THR A 88 12.90 2.74 18.37
C THR A 88 11.39 2.91 18.34
N GLN A 89 10.86 3.88 19.09
CA GLN A 89 9.41 4.16 19.09
C GLN A 89 8.87 4.50 17.69
N ILE A 90 9.64 5.25 16.90
CA ILE A 90 9.28 5.60 15.52
C ILE A 90 9.24 4.34 14.65
N ALA A 91 10.20 3.41 14.83
CA ALA A 91 10.21 2.16 14.07
C ALA A 91 9.00 1.28 14.39
N TYR A 92 8.60 1.16 15.66
CA TYR A 92 7.37 0.43 16.02
C TYR A 92 6.11 1.07 15.42
N LEU A 93 6.03 2.41 15.41
CA LEU A 93 4.92 3.13 14.78
C LEU A 93 4.87 2.87 13.27
N ASP A 94 6.01 2.92 12.59
CA ASP A 94 6.13 2.55 11.18
C ASP A 94 5.63 1.13 10.92
N LYS A 95 5.99 0.16 11.78
CA LYS A 95 5.55 -1.23 11.63
C LYS A 95 4.05 -1.42 11.83
N LEU A 96 3.44 -0.64 12.72
CA LEU A 96 1.99 -0.61 12.83
C LEU A 96 1.32 -0.12 11.54
N ILE A 97 1.86 0.95 10.94
CA ILE A 97 1.35 1.49 9.66
C ILE A 97 1.53 0.48 8.52
N GLU A 98 2.69 -0.18 8.44
CA GLU A 98 2.98 -1.23 7.46
C GLU A 98 2.01 -2.42 7.59
N VAL A 99 1.71 -2.86 8.81
CA VAL A 99 0.72 -3.92 9.06
C VAL A 99 -0.67 -3.49 8.61
N LEU A 100 -1.09 -2.26 8.95
CA LEU A 100 -2.38 -1.72 8.49
C LEU A 100 -2.46 -1.62 6.96
N LEU A 101 -1.36 -1.26 6.30
CA LEU A 101 -1.27 -1.20 4.84
C LEU A 101 -1.49 -2.58 4.22
N VAL A 102 -0.82 -3.62 4.73
CA VAL A 102 -1.00 -5.00 4.25
C VAL A 102 -2.45 -5.45 4.43
N LEU A 103 -3.04 -5.20 5.59
CA LEU A 103 -4.44 -5.55 5.86
C LEU A 103 -5.41 -4.84 4.91
N ALA A 104 -5.20 -3.54 4.67
CA ALA A 104 -6.00 -2.76 3.73
C ALA A 104 -5.91 -3.31 2.30
N LEU A 105 -4.70 -3.62 1.82
CA LEU A 105 -4.47 -4.21 0.49
C LEU A 105 -5.14 -5.57 0.33
N LEU A 106 -5.07 -6.42 1.36
CA LEU A 106 -5.73 -7.73 1.35
C LEU A 106 -7.26 -7.61 1.36
N TRP A 107 -7.79 -6.67 2.14
CA TRP A 107 -9.24 -6.41 2.21
C TRP A 107 -9.80 -5.91 0.89
N GLU A 108 -9.13 -4.91 0.29
CA GLU A 108 -9.50 -4.37 -1.02
C GLU A 108 -9.49 -5.47 -2.09
N TRP A 109 -8.49 -6.35 -2.06
CA TRP A 109 -8.41 -7.47 -3.00
C TRP A 109 -9.56 -8.46 -2.83
N ARG A 110 -9.84 -8.91 -1.60
CA ARG A 110 -10.97 -9.83 -1.34
C ARG A 110 -12.30 -9.24 -1.79
N THR A 111 -12.52 -7.95 -1.54
CA THR A 111 -13.74 -7.24 -1.93
C THR A 111 -13.88 -7.23 -3.46
N ALA A 112 -12.80 -6.90 -4.19
CA ALA A 112 -12.82 -6.89 -5.64
C ALA A 112 -13.14 -8.27 -6.26
N MET A 113 -12.68 -9.36 -5.64
CA MET A 113 -12.95 -10.73 -6.11
C MET A 113 -14.39 -11.18 -5.86
N GLN A 114 -14.98 -10.82 -4.73
CA GLN A 114 -16.38 -11.17 -4.40
C GLN A 114 -17.37 -10.49 -5.35
N THR A 115 -17.09 -9.25 -5.75
CA THR A 115 -17.90 -8.53 -6.73
C THR A 115 -17.88 -9.24 -8.09
N ALA A 116 -16.71 -9.72 -8.53
CA ALA A 116 -16.57 -10.44 -9.79
C ALA A 116 -17.31 -11.78 -9.79
N SER A 117 -17.17 -12.59 -8.71
CA SER A 117 -17.85 -13.89 -8.63
C SER A 117 -19.37 -13.77 -8.56
N THR A 118 -19.88 -12.72 -7.91
CA THR A 118 -21.33 -12.48 -7.82
C THR A 118 -21.90 -12.12 -9.19
N GLN A 119 -21.20 -11.30 -9.97
CA GLN A 119 -21.62 -10.90 -11.30
C GLN A 119 -21.69 -12.09 -12.28
N ASP A 120 -20.73 -13.01 -12.21
CA ASP A 120 -20.72 -14.23 -13.04
C ASP A 120 -21.87 -15.20 -12.71
N SER A 121 -22.36 -15.22 -11.46
CA SER A 121 -23.47 -16.10 -11.04
C SER A 121 -24.87 -15.61 -11.44
N VAL A 122 -24.99 -14.34 -11.82
CA VAL A 122 -26.27 -13.69 -12.19
C VAL A 122 -26.49 -13.70 -13.71
N GLN A 123 -25.45 -13.99 -14.51
CA GLN A 123 -25.55 -14.15 -15.97
C GLN A 123 -25.74 -15.61 -16.38
#